data_AF-A0A7M7QAZ5-F1
#
_entry.id   AF-A0A7M7QAZ5-F1
#
_cell.length_a   1.000
_cell.length_b   1.000
_cell.length_c   1.000
_cell.angle_alpha   90.00
_cell.angle_beta   90.00
_cell.angle_gamma   90.00
#
_symmetry.space_group_name_H-M   'P 1'
#
loop_
_entity.id
_entity.type
_entity.pdbx_description
1 polymer ?
#
loop_
_entity_poly.entity_id
_entity_poly.type
_entity_poly.pdbx_seq_one_letter_code
_entity_poly.pdbx_strand_id
1 'polypeptide(L)'
;MQREIALSWLLLATFAALAISNRVEALPFISRSLWNQFQEDYPEAAQELLDRIENFAVYAQPDNAKRGLDLGLNRGFSGSQAAKHLMGLAAANYAGGPGRRRRSEQA
;
A
#
# COMPACT_ATOMS: atom_id res chain seq x y z
N MET A 1 28.17 27.81 -25.22
CA MET A 1 28.82 27.64 -23.91
C MET A 1 27.89 27.22 -22.78
N GLN A 2 27.08 28.08 -22.15
CA GLN A 2 26.31 27.63 -20.95
C GLN A 2 25.28 26.51 -21.23
N ARG A 3 24.64 26.53 -22.41
CA ARG A 3 23.70 25.48 -22.83
C ARG A 3 24.38 24.13 -23.08
N GLU A 4 25.61 24.14 -23.60
CA GLU A 4 26.37 22.91 -23.87
C GLU A 4 26.86 22.27 -22.58
N ILE A 5 27.27 23.09 -21.60
CA ILE A 5 27.62 22.62 -20.26
C ILE A 5 26.39 21.99 -19.59
N ALA A 6 25.23 22.65 -19.63
CA ALA A 6 23.99 22.10 -19.06
C ALA A 6 23.58 20.76 -19.68
N LEU A 7 23.74 20.61 -21.00
CA LEU A 7 23.46 19.35 -21.70
C LEU A 7 24.44 18.24 -21.27
N SER A 8 25.72 18.55 -21.07
CA SER A 8 26.71 17.57 -20.61
C SER A 8 26.41 17.04 -19.20
N TRP A 9 25.97 17.92 -18.28
CA TRP A 9 25.55 17.52 -16.93
C TRP A 9 24.29 16.66 -16.95
N LEU A 10 23.34 16.97 -17.83
CA LEU A 10 22.11 16.20 -17.97
C LEU A 10 22.41 14.79 -18.49
N LEU A 11 23.29 14.67 -19.50
CA LEU A 11 23.75 13.38 -19.99
C LEU A 11 24.48 12.57 -18.91
N LEU A 12 25.37 13.20 -18.14
CA LEU A 12 26.11 12.53 -17.07
C LEU A 12 25.17 12.05 -15.94
N ALA A 13 24.18 12.85 -15.57
CA ALA A 13 23.17 12.48 -14.58
C ALA A 13 22.31 11.29 -15.08
N THR A 14 21.93 11.29 -16.35
CA THR A 14 21.18 10.16 -16.93
C THR A 14 21.99 8.86 -16.96
N PHE A 15 23.28 8.95 -17.28
CA PHE A 15 24.17 7.78 -17.28
C PHE A 15 24.39 7.23 -15.86
N ALA A 16 24.57 8.11 -14.86
CA ALA A 16 24.67 7.71 -13.46
C ALA A 16 23.38 7.04 -12.95
N ALA A 17 22.20 7.58 -13.31
CA ALA A 17 20.92 6.99 -12.94
C ALA A 17 20.71 5.59 -13.55
N LEU A 18 21.15 5.40 -14.80
CA LEU A 18 21.10 4.09 -15.46
C LEU A 18 22.03 3.07 -14.79
N ALA A 19 23.23 3.51 -14.39
CA ALA A 19 24.21 2.66 -13.71
C ALA A 19 23.74 2.20 -12.32
N ILE A 20 22.98 3.04 -11.61
CA ILE A 20 22.40 2.71 -10.30
C ILE A 20 21.20 1.76 -10.43
N SER A 21 20.37 1.92 -11.46
CA SER A 21 19.16 1.09 -11.63
C SER A 21 19.49 -0.39 -11.84
N ASN A 22 20.60 -0.71 -12.53
CA ASN A 22 21.05 -2.09 -12.74
C ASN A 22 21.72 -2.72 -11.51
N ARG A 23 21.80 -2.03 -10.37
CA ARG A 23 22.40 -2.52 -9.11
C ARG A 23 21.37 -2.92 -8.06
N VAL A 24 20.07 -2.85 -8.36
CA VAL A 24 19.01 -3.23 -7.41
C VAL A 24 18.74 -4.73 -7.51
N GLU A 25 19.72 -5.53 -7.12
CA GLU A 25 19.51 -6.96 -6.91
C GLU A 25 19.89 -7.28 -5.46
N ALA A 26 18.89 -7.75 -4.71
CA ALA A 26 18.94 -8.24 -3.33
C ALA A 26 19.05 -7.22 -2.18
N LEU A 27 17.91 -6.68 -1.74
CA LEU A 27 17.67 -6.50 -0.30
C LEU A 27 17.20 -7.85 0.26
N PRO A 28 17.80 -8.37 1.34
CA PRO A 28 17.54 -9.74 1.77
C PRO A 28 16.11 -9.84 2.32
N PHE A 29 15.38 -10.76 1.72
CA PHE A 29 14.11 -11.31 2.15
C PHE A 29 14.36 -12.13 3.44
N ILE A 30 14.55 -11.44 4.58
CA ILE A 30 14.82 -12.06 5.89
C ILE A 30 13.70 -13.02 6.30
N SER A 31 12.44 -12.74 5.91
CA SER A 31 11.32 -13.61 6.23
C SER A 31 11.34 -14.97 5.50
N ARG A 32 11.93 -15.09 4.29
CA ARG A 32 11.96 -16.37 3.55
C ARG A 32 13.03 -17.24 4.10
N SER A 33 14.21 -16.68 4.35
CA SER A 33 15.33 -17.47 4.85
C SER A 33 14.98 -18.06 6.21
N LEU A 34 14.35 -17.27 7.08
CA LEU A 34 13.87 -17.74 8.39
C LEU A 34 12.74 -18.77 8.25
N TRP A 35 11.78 -18.55 7.34
CA TRP A 35 10.71 -19.50 7.10
C TRP A 35 11.21 -20.84 6.54
N ASN A 36 12.12 -20.79 5.57
CA ASN A 36 12.72 -21.98 4.97
C ASN A 36 13.54 -22.76 6.00
N GLN A 37 14.33 -22.06 6.83
CA GLN A 37 15.08 -22.69 7.91
C GLN A 37 14.14 -23.35 8.94
N PHE A 38 13.08 -22.66 9.36
CA PHE A 38 12.08 -23.24 10.25
C PHE A 38 11.41 -24.49 9.67
N GLN A 39 11.11 -24.48 8.37
CA GLN A 39 10.52 -25.62 7.67
C GLN A 39 11.48 -26.81 7.57
N GLU A 40 12.78 -26.56 7.45
CA GLU A 40 13.83 -27.60 7.42
C GLU A 40 14.08 -28.19 8.81
N ASP A 41 14.15 -27.34 9.84
CA ASP A 41 14.40 -27.75 11.22
C ASP A 41 13.18 -28.47 11.85
N TYR A 42 11.96 -28.10 11.46
CA TYR A 42 10.71 -28.60 12.06
C TYR A 42 9.62 -28.88 11.00
N PRO A 43 9.77 -29.94 10.17
CA PRO A 43 8.87 -30.19 9.05
C PRO A 43 7.42 -30.48 9.47
N GLU A 44 7.22 -31.27 10.53
CA GLU A 44 5.88 -31.62 11.03
C GLU A 44 5.15 -30.42 11.64
N ALA A 45 5.85 -29.60 12.44
CA ALA A 45 5.27 -28.40 13.04
C ALA A 45 4.98 -27.32 11.99
N ALA A 46 5.80 -27.23 10.94
CA ALA A 46 5.55 -26.35 9.82
C ALA A 46 4.30 -26.78 9.04
N GLN A 47 4.12 -28.08 8.80
CA GLN A 47 2.91 -28.63 8.18
C GLN A 47 1.66 -28.37 9.04
N GLU A 48 1.73 -28.65 10.35
CA GLU A 48 0.61 -28.38 11.26
C GLU A 48 0.23 -26.89 11.31
N LEU A 49 1.23 -26.00 11.27
CA LEU A 49 0.98 -24.56 11.23
C LEU A 49 0.32 -24.15 9.91
N LEU A 50 0.77 -24.69 8.78
CA LEU A 50 0.16 -24.46 7.48
C LEU A 50 -1.29 -24.97 7.44
N ASP A 51 -1.55 -26.17 7.96
CA ASP A 51 -2.89 -26.74 8.06
C ASP A 51 -3.80 -25.89 8.96
N ARG A 52 -3.28 -25.37 10.08
CA ARG A 52 -4.01 -24.43 10.95
C ARG A 52 -4.34 -23.12 10.23
N ILE A 53 -3.40 -22.59 9.44
CA ILE A 53 -3.61 -21.36 8.65
C ILE A 53 -4.65 -21.60 7.56
N GLU A 54 -4.58 -22.73 6.85
CA GLU A 54 -5.55 -23.10 5.82
C GLU A 54 -6.95 -23.25 6.42
N ASN A 55 -7.07 -23.98 7.52
CA ASN A 55 -8.34 -24.11 8.24
C ASN A 55 -8.86 -22.74 8.71
N PHE A 56 -7.98 -21.88 9.23
CA PHE A 56 -8.35 -20.52 9.63
C PHE A 56 -8.80 -19.66 8.43
N ALA A 57 -8.14 -19.79 7.29
CA ALA A 57 -8.48 -19.08 6.05
C ALA A 57 -9.82 -19.54 5.47
N VAL A 58 -10.18 -20.81 5.62
CA VAL A 58 -11.50 -21.35 5.24
C VAL A 58 -12.61 -20.73 6.09
N TYR A 59 -12.40 -20.54 7.40
CA TYR A 59 -13.33 -19.79 8.26
C TYR A 59 -13.30 -18.26 8.04
N ALA A 60 -12.24 -17.76 7.40
CA ALA A 60 -12.07 -16.36 7.02
C ALA A 60 -12.48 -16.07 5.56
N GLN A 61 -13.30 -16.93 4.93
CA GLN A 61 -13.89 -16.60 3.64
C GLN A 61 -14.73 -15.32 3.75
N PRO A 62 -14.44 -14.30 2.93
CA PRO A 62 -15.04 -13.00 3.09
C PRO A 62 -16.19 -12.84 2.10
N ASP A 63 -17.38 -13.28 2.49
CA ASP A 63 -18.59 -12.66 1.94
C ASP A 63 -18.75 -11.19 2.42
N ASN A 64 -17.74 -10.63 3.13
CA ASN A 64 -17.70 -9.26 3.64
C ASN A 64 -16.30 -8.60 3.63
N ALA A 65 -15.47 -8.76 2.59
CA ALA A 65 -14.18 -8.03 2.42
C ALA A 65 -14.32 -6.50 2.16
N LYS A 66 -15.38 -5.86 2.68
CA LYS A 66 -15.56 -4.39 2.73
C LYS A 66 -15.76 -3.86 4.16
N ARG A 67 -15.31 -4.59 5.18
CA ARG A 67 -15.37 -4.16 6.59
C ARG A 67 -14.08 -4.51 7.30
N GLY A 68 -13.38 -3.52 7.88
CA GLY A 68 -12.44 -3.86 8.95
C GLY A 68 -11.45 -2.82 9.45
N LEU A 69 -10.98 -1.87 8.64
CA LEU A 69 -10.04 -0.85 9.15
C LEU A 69 -10.79 0.31 9.77
N ASP A 70 -11.31 0.11 10.98
CA ASP A 70 -12.17 1.10 11.63
C ASP A 70 -11.39 2.25 12.29
N LEU A 71 -10.05 2.23 12.35
CA LEU A 71 -9.19 3.27 12.97
C LEU A 71 -9.66 3.81 14.35
N GLY A 72 -10.52 3.07 15.06
CA GLY A 72 -11.14 3.55 16.30
C GLY A 72 -12.37 4.45 16.13
N LEU A 73 -12.90 4.63 14.92
CA LEU A 73 -14.10 5.42 14.62
C LEU A 73 -15.37 4.86 15.28
N ASN A 74 -15.51 3.54 15.50
CA ASN A 74 -16.64 3.00 16.28
C ASN A 74 -16.36 2.86 17.78
N ARG A 75 -15.20 3.30 18.31
CA ARG A 75 -14.84 3.13 19.74
C ARG A 75 -15.50 4.15 20.69
N GLY A 76 -16.78 4.42 20.50
CA GLY A 76 -17.58 5.30 21.36
C GLY A 76 -17.67 6.75 20.86
N PHE A 77 -17.99 7.68 21.79
CA PHE A 77 -18.34 9.07 21.45
C PHE A 77 -17.24 9.79 20.63
N SER A 78 -15.98 9.68 21.05
CA SER A 78 -14.84 10.31 20.38
C SER A 78 -14.65 9.79 18.94
N GLY A 79 -14.78 8.47 18.74
CA GLY A 79 -14.72 7.85 17.42
C GLY A 79 -15.85 8.32 16.52
N SER A 80 -17.08 8.37 17.04
CA SER A 80 -18.25 8.82 16.29
C SER A 80 -18.18 10.29 15.87
N GLN A 81 -17.52 11.13 16.67
CA GLN A 81 -17.24 12.53 16.30
C GLN A 81 -16.20 12.61 15.19
N ALA A 82 -15.10 11.87 15.30
CA ALA A 82 -14.09 11.79 14.25
C ALA A 82 -14.70 11.28 12.93
N ALA A 83 -15.60 10.30 12.99
CA ALA A 83 -16.29 9.75 11.82
C ALA A 83 -17.17 10.80 11.12
N LYS A 84 -18.00 11.53 11.89
CA LYS A 84 -18.83 12.62 11.36
C LYS A 84 -17.98 13.75 10.77
N HIS A 85 -16.87 14.09 11.42
CA HIS A 85 -15.95 15.12 10.93
C HIS A 85 -15.31 14.71 9.60
N LEU A 86 -14.78 13.49 9.49
CA LEU A 86 -14.22 12.95 8.26
C LEU A 86 -15.26 12.87 7.14
N MET A 87 -16.48 12.44 7.46
CA MET A 87 -17.60 12.42 6.51
C MET A 87 -17.92 13.82 5.99
N GLY A 88 -17.94 14.83 6.87
CA GLY A 88 -18.16 16.23 6.49
C GLY A 88 -17.05 16.79 5.59
N LEU A 89 -15.79 16.54 5.92
CA LEU A 89 -14.66 16.93 5.07
C LEU A 89 -14.70 16.24 3.71
N ALA A 90 -15.05 14.96 3.66
CA ALA A 90 -15.19 14.22 2.41
C ALA A 90 -16.33 14.77 1.53
N ALA A 91 -17.47 15.09 2.15
CA ALA A 91 -18.61 15.70 1.45
C ALA A 91 -18.27 17.10 0.90
N ALA A 92 -17.53 17.92 1.63
CA ALA A 92 -17.08 19.23 1.17
C ALA A 92 -16.06 19.13 0.02
N ASN A 93 -15.19 18.13 0.06
CA ASN A 93 -14.19 17.89 -0.99
C ASN A 93 -14.76 17.17 -2.22
N TYR A 94 -15.98 16.64 -2.13
CA TYR A 94 -16.61 15.88 -3.21
C TYR A 94 -16.70 16.70 -4.50
N ALA A 95 -16.06 16.21 -5.56
CA ALA A 95 -15.96 16.89 -6.86
C ALA A 95 -17.32 17.05 -7.56
N GLY A 96 -18.31 16.21 -7.23
CA GLY A 96 -19.66 16.24 -7.78
C GLY A 96 -20.71 16.89 -6.88
N GLY A 97 -20.29 17.69 -5.90
CA GLY A 97 -21.22 18.35 -4.97
C GLY A 97 -22.20 19.30 -5.68
N PRO A 98 -23.46 19.41 -5.21
CA PRO A 98 -24.45 20.31 -5.81
C PRO A 98 -23.89 21.75 -5.86
N GLY A 99 -23.95 22.38 -7.03
CA GLY A 99 -23.40 23.71 -7.28
C GLY A 99 -22.01 23.74 -7.95
N ARG A 100 -21.26 22.63 -7.99
CA ARG A 100 -20.07 22.52 -8.85
C ARG A 100 -20.51 22.25 -10.29
N ARG A 101 -20.52 23.30 -11.14
CA ARG A 101 -20.74 23.15 -12.58
C ARG A 101 -19.70 22.18 -13.15
N ARG A 102 -20.16 21.16 -13.89
CA ARG A 102 -19.29 20.27 -14.67
C ARG A 102 -18.56 21.14 -15.68
N ARG A 103 -17.28 21.41 -15.44
CA ARG A 103 -16.46 22.28 -16.29
C ARG A 103 -16.22 21.69 -17.70
N SER A 104 -16.84 20.55 -18.00
CA SER A 104 -16.75 19.79 -19.26
C SER A 104 -17.91 20.05 -20.23
N GLU A 105 -18.93 20.85 -19.87
CA GLU A 105 -20.05 21.18 -20.78
C GLU A 105 -19.84 22.51 -21.54
N GLN A 106 -18.69 23.17 -21.36
CA GLN A 106 -18.30 24.40 -22.07
C GLN A 106 -16.86 24.26 -22.58
N ALA A 107 -16.64 23.34 -23.52
CA ALA A 107 -15.46 23.31 -24.39
C ALA A 107 -15.85 22.64 -25.72
#